data_AF-A0A916R761-F1
#
_entry.id   AF-A0A916R761-F1
#
_cell.length_a   1.000
_cell.length_b   1.000
_cell.length_c   1.000
_cell.angle_alpha   90.00
_cell.angle_beta   90.00
_cell.angle_gamma   90.00
#
_symmetry.space_group_name_H-M   'P 1'
#
loop_
_entity.id
_entity.type
_entity.pdbx_description
1 polymer ?
#
loop_
_entity_poly.entity_id
_entity_poly.type
_entity_poly.pdbx_seq_one_letter_code
_entity_poly.pdbx_strand_id
1 'polypeptide(L)'
;MSIKGRQFLFLSSLSSISVAGICSKIVKSLNFFTSANALTLNNSSSVKTNPIFRFVAVADTGAGGKDQFAVAEAMGRYFLKYPFDFVILGGDNIYEDGEIEK
;
A
#
# COMPACT_ATOMS: atom_id res chain seq x y z
N MET A 1 4.01 -24.14 -40.59
CA MET A 1 4.72 -23.01 -41.24
C MET A 1 5.46 -22.25 -40.15
N SER A 2 6.79 -22.17 -40.20
CA SER A 2 7.61 -21.57 -39.12
C SER A 2 7.80 -20.07 -39.36
N ILE A 3 7.29 -19.26 -38.44
CA ILE A 3 7.42 -17.80 -38.48
C ILE A 3 8.85 -17.45 -38.04
N LYS A 4 9.63 -16.85 -38.94
CA LYS A 4 11.01 -16.41 -38.61
C LYS A 4 10.92 -15.14 -37.79
N GLY A 5 11.75 -14.99 -36.75
CA GLY A 5 11.69 -13.87 -35.77
C GLY A 5 11.69 -12.45 -36.36
N ARG A 6 12.11 -12.27 -37.62
CA ARG A 6 12.02 -11.00 -38.35
C ARG A 6 10.59 -10.63 -38.75
N GLN A 7 9.72 -11.61 -38.98
CA GLN A 7 8.30 -11.41 -39.28
C GLN A 7 7.51 -11.00 -38.02
N PHE A 8 7.97 -11.40 -36.83
CA PHE A 8 7.39 -10.99 -35.56
C PHE A 8 7.57 -9.48 -35.32
N LEU A 9 8.74 -8.95 -35.67
CA LEU A 9 9.08 -7.53 -35.51
C LEU A 9 8.23 -6.60 -36.40
N PHE A 10 7.83 -7.07 -37.60
CA PHE A 10 6.88 -6.34 -38.45
C PHE A 10 5.44 -6.43 -37.95
N LEU A 11 5.02 -7.53 -37.31
CA LEU A 11 3.66 -7.65 -36.78
C LEU A 11 3.46 -6.83 -35.49
N SER A 12 4.51 -6.61 -34.69
CA SER A 12 4.42 -5.81 -33.46
C SER A 12 4.27 -4.30 -33.67
N SER A 13 4.61 -3.76 -34.85
CA SER A 13 4.55 -2.32 -35.10
C SER A 13 3.19 -1.79 -35.56
N LEU A 14 2.21 -2.65 -35.87
CA LEU A 14 0.88 -2.22 -36.33
C LEU A 14 -0.17 -2.03 -35.22
N SER A 15 0.15 -2.32 -33.95
CA SER A 15 -0.83 -2.26 -32.85
C SER A 15 -0.99 -0.88 -32.18
N SER A 16 -0.19 0.12 -32.54
CA SER A 16 -0.12 1.40 -31.80
C SER A 16 -0.96 2.55 -32.38
N ILE A 17 -1.69 2.37 -33.48
CA ILE A 17 -2.38 3.47 -34.19
C ILE A 17 -3.91 3.53 -33.95
N SER A 18 -4.49 2.68 -33.09
CA SER A 18 -5.96 2.63 -32.90
C SER A 18 -6.50 3.20 -31.58
N VAL A 19 -5.67 3.76 -30.68
CA VAL A 19 -6.14 4.19 -29.34
C VAL A 19 -6.58 5.67 -29.26
N ALA A 20 -6.29 6.51 -30.26
CA ALA A 20 -6.67 7.93 -30.20
C ALA A 20 -8.18 8.18 -30.42
N GLY A 21 -8.87 7.32 -31.17
CA GLY A 21 -10.29 7.51 -31.52
C GLY A 21 -11.29 7.08 -30.42
N ILE A 22 -10.90 6.14 -29.56
CA ILE A 22 -11.80 5.56 -28.55
C ILE A 22 -11.82 6.40 -27.25
N CYS A 23 -10.74 7.13 -26.94
CA CYS A 23 -10.68 7.98 -25.74
C CYS A 23 -11.65 9.17 -25.76
N SER A 24 -11.95 9.74 -26.93
CA SER A 24 -12.82 10.93 -27.04
C SER A 24 -14.26 10.68 -26.56
N LYS A 25 -14.81 9.47 -26.77
CA LYS A 25 -16.18 9.14 -26.35
C LYS A 25 -16.31 8.83 -24.85
N ILE A 26 -15.25 8.30 -24.22
CA ILE A 26 -15.23 8.00 -22.79
C ILE A 26 -15.10 9.29 -21.96
N VAL A 27 -14.30 10.26 -22.41
CA VAL A 27 -14.13 11.55 -21.71
C VAL A 27 -15.44 12.34 -21.60
N LYS A 28 -16.32 12.27 -22.62
CA LYS A 28 -17.63 12.94 -22.56
C LYS A 28 -18.60 12.31 -21.54
N SER A 29 -18.48 11.01 -21.25
CA SER A 29 -19.35 10.31 -20.28
C SER A 29 -18.91 10.48 -18.83
N LEU A 30 -17.69 10.97 -18.56
CA LEU A 30 -17.18 11.21 -17.21
C LEU A 30 -17.62 12.55 -16.60
N ASN A 31 -18.26 13.42 -17.38
CA ASN A 31 -18.80 14.70 -16.89
C ASN A 31 -20.18 14.58 -16.20
N PHE A 32 -20.61 13.36 -15.83
CA PHE A 32 -21.90 13.13 -15.17
C PHE A 32 -21.83 13.11 -13.63
N PHE A 33 -20.70 13.49 -13.02
CA PHE A 33 -20.65 13.82 -11.60
C PHE A 33 -21.00 15.29 -11.44
N THR A 34 -22.30 15.58 -11.48
CA THR A 34 -22.86 16.83 -10.99
C THR A 34 -22.44 17.03 -9.53
N SER A 35 -22.01 18.25 -9.20
CA SER A 35 -21.62 18.68 -7.85
C SER A 35 -22.60 18.16 -6.80
N ALA A 36 -22.19 17.14 -6.06
CA ALA A 36 -22.73 16.92 -4.74
C ALA A 36 -22.42 18.19 -3.94
N ASN A 37 -23.44 18.77 -3.29
CA ASN A 37 -23.26 19.85 -2.33
C ASN A 37 -22.36 19.33 -1.20
N ALA A 38 -21.05 19.46 -1.36
CA ALA A 38 -20.10 19.24 -0.29
C ALA A 38 -20.33 20.36 0.72
N LEU A 39 -20.94 20.03 1.85
CA LEU A 39 -20.92 20.87 3.05
C LEU A 39 -19.46 21.24 3.31
N THR A 40 -19.12 22.50 3.05
CA THR A 40 -17.81 23.05 3.36
C THR A 40 -17.69 23.06 4.88
N LEU A 41 -16.97 22.06 5.40
CA LEU A 41 -16.68 21.90 6.82
C LEU A 41 -15.66 22.96 7.21
N ASN A 42 -16.16 24.19 7.33
CA ASN A 42 -15.42 25.40 7.66
C ASN A 42 -15.14 25.44 9.17
N ASN A 43 -14.41 24.45 9.66
CA ASN A 43 -13.69 24.52 10.94
C ASN A 43 -12.76 23.30 11.07
N SER A 44 -11.86 23.11 10.11
CA SER A 44 -10.64 22.36 10.39
C SER A 44 -9.62 23.36 10.95
N SER A 45 -9.90 23.92 12.12
CA SER A 45 -8.83 24.28 13.03
C SER A 45 -8.03 23.00 13.16
N SER A 46 -6.79 22.99 12.69
CA SER A 46 -5.87 21.87 12.83
C SER A 46 -5.84 21.48 14.30
N VAL A 47 -6.69 20.52 14.68
CA VAL A 47 -6.74 20.05 16.05
C VAL A 47 -5.47 19.26 16.17
N LYS A 48 -4.42 19.89 16.71
CA LYS A 48 -3.29 19.18 17.27
C LYS A 48 -3.81 18.42 18.50
N THR A 49 -4.57 17.36 18.26
CA THR A 49 -4.90 16.40 19.29
C THR A 49 -3.59 15.67 19.58
N ASN A 50 -2.94 16.05 20.69
CA ASN A 50 -1.98 15.15 21.27
C ASN A 50 -2.74 13.84 21.56
N PRO A 51 -2.28 12.69 21.04
CA PRO A 51 -2.92 11.41 21.32
C PRO A 51 -2.96 11.19 22.83
N ILE A 52 -4.14 10.87 23.37
CA ILE A 52 -4.31 10.53 24.79
C ILE A 52 -3.72 9.16 25.13
N PHE A 53 -3.48 8.32 24.11
CA PHE A 53 -2.98 6.97 24.26
C PHE A 53 -2.26 6.53 22.98
N ARG A 54 -1.16 5.77 23.11
CA ARG A 54 -0.41 5.27 21.95
C ARG A 54 -0.01 3.83 22.18
N PHE A 55 -0.25 3.00 21.17
CA PHE A 55 0.22 1.63 21.11
C PHE A 55 0.67 1.31 19.69
N VAL A 56 1.47 0.25 19.57
CA VAL A 56 1.85 -0.32 18.27
C VAL A 56 1.19 -1.68 18.12
N ALA A 57 0.74 -2.01 16.92
CA ALA A 57 0.35 -3.37 16.55
C ALA A 57 1.32 -3.89 15.49
N VAL A 58 1.86 -5.08 15.70
CA VAL A 58 2.79 -5.75 14.79
C VAL A 58 2.46 -7.25 14.74
N ALA A 59 2.69 -7.90 13.61
CA ALA A 59 2.51 -9.33 13.43
C ALA A 59 3.70 -9.87 12.62
N ASP A 60 3.74 -11.19 12.38
CA ASP A 60 4.75 -11.83 11.53
C ASP A 60 6.18 -11.59 12.05
N THR A 61 6.31 -11.63 13.39
CA THR A 61 7.57 -11.36 14.10
C THR A 61 8.40 -12.61 14.37
N GLY A 62 8.08 -13.75 13.74
CA GLY A 62 8.71 -15.05 14.00
C GLY A 62 10.01 -15.39 13.26
N ALA A 63 10.39 -14.63 12.22
CA ALA A 63 11.51 -15.00 11.34
C ALA A 63 12.93 -14.99 11.98
N GLY A 64 13.17 -14.18 13.01
CA GLY A 64 14.45 -14.07 13.73
C GLY A 64 15.66 -13.59 12.91
N GLY A 65 15.47 -13.17 11.65
CA GLY A 65 16.54 -12.80 10.72
C GLY A 65 17.01 -11.34 10.81
N LYS A 66 18.12 -11.02 10.13
CA LYS A 66 18.70 -9.65 10.06
C LYS A 66 17.68 -8.59 9.66
N ASP A 67 16.82 -8.90 8.69
CA ASP A 67 15.81 -7.97 8.19
C ASP A 67 14.77 -7.64 9.26
N GLN A 68 14.40 -8.64 10.07
CA GLN A 68 13.49 -8.44 11.20
C GLN A 68 14.14 -7.61 12.32
N PHE A 69 15.43 -7.81 12.59
CA PHE A 69 16.18 -6.94 13.50
C PHE A 69 16.25 -5.49 12.98
N ALA A 70 16.36 -5.28 11.68
CA ALA A 70 16.35 -3.93 11.10
C ALA A 70 14.98 -3.24 11.30
N VAL A 71 13.87 -3.99 11.20
CA VAL A 71 12.54 -3.48 11.55
C VAL A 71 12.45 -3.15 13.04
N ALA A 72 12.94 -4.03 13.92
CA ALA A 72 12.96 -3.80 15.37
C ALA A 72 13.78 -2.54 15.72
N GLU A 73 14.92 -2.32 15.09
CA GLU A 73 15.73 -1.10 15.27
C GLU A 73 14.97 0.15 14.79
N ALA A 74 14.27 0.08 13.66
CA ALA A 74 13.44 1.20 13.19
C ALA A 74 12.30 1.52 14.17
N MET A 75 11.64 0.50 14.72
CA MET A 75 10.61 0.65 15.76
C MET A 75 11.20 1.27 17.04
N GLY A 76 12.40 0.86 17.46
CA GLY A 76 13.11 1.44 18.60
C GLY A 76 13.43 2.92 18.39
N ARG A 77 13.94 3.29 17.20
CA ARG A 77 14.19 4.71 16.86
C ARG A 77 12.90 5.53 16.82
N TYR A 78 11.80 4.95 16.37
CA TYR A 78 10.49 5.61 16.39
C TYR A 78 10.03 5.87 17.82
N PHE A 79 10.15 4.87 18.71
CA PHE A 79 9.78 4.98 20.13
C PHE A 79 10.52 6.12 20.83
N LEU A 80 11.82 6.32 20.55
CA LEU A 80 12.60 7.41 21.13
C LEU A 80 12.02 8.81 20.82
N LYS A 81 11.36 8.96 19.68
CA LYS A 81 10.75 10.22 19.25
C LYS A 81 9.26 10.31 19.61
N TYR A 82 8.57 9.18 19.59
CA TYR A 82 7.14 9.05 19.83
C TYR A 82 6.87 7.86 20.75
N PRO A 83 7.05 8.03 22.07
CA PRO A 83 6.82 6.96 23.03
C PRO A 83 5.39 6.42 22.96
N PHE A 84 5.24 5.12 23.16
CA PHE A 84 3.98 4.38 23.22
C PHE A 84 3.97 3.42 24.43
N ASP A 85 2.80 3.12 24.95
CA ASP A 85 2.66 2.46 26.25
C ASP A 85 2.86 0.94 26.17
N PHE A 86 2.45 0.32 25.06
CA PHE A 86 2.65 -1.10 24.80
C PHE A 86 2.66 -1.45 23.31
N VAL A 87 3.00 -2.71 23.03
CA VAL A 87 2.94 -3.33 21.70
C VAL A 87 2.01 -4.53 21.75
N ILE A 88 1.10 -4.62 20.79
CA ILE A 88 0.25 -5.79 20.56
C ILE A 88 0.90 -6.65 19.48
N LEU A 89 1.12 -7.92 19.79
CA LEU A 89 1.54 -8.94 18.83
C LEU A 89 0.31 -9.62 18.22
N GLY A 90 0.10 -9.42 16.92
CA GLY A 90 -1.08 -9.85 16.18
C GLY A 90 -1.07 -11.30 15.70
N GLY A 91 0.03 -12.03 15.89
CA GLY A 91 0.19 -13.41 15.43
C GLY A 91 1.58 -13.66 14.86
N ASP A 92 1.85 -14.93 14.57
CA ASP A 92 3.07 -15.35 13.86
C ASP A 92 4.37 -14.88 14.55
N ASN A 93 4.40 -15.06 15.87
CA ASN A 93 5.50 -14.59 16.72
C ASN A 93 6.73 -15.51 16.67
N ILE A 94 6.59 -16.74 16.16
CA ILE A 94 7.65 -17.75 16.06
C ILE A 94 7.43 -18.56 14.78
N TYR A 95 8.49 -18.71 13.97
CA TYR A 95 8.54 -19.61 12.81
C TYR A 95 9.66 -20.65 12.96
N GLU A 96 9.56 -21.87 12.41
CA GLU A 96 8.35 -22.52 11.85
C GLU A 96 7.52 -23.21 12.92
N ASP A 97 8.14 -23.98 13.82
CA ASP A 97 7.41 -24.89 14.71
C ASP A 97 6.94 -24.16 15.99
N GLY A 98 6.16 -23.08 15.86
CA GLY A 98 5.46 -22.42 16.99
C GLY A 98 4.51 -23.34 17.79
N GLU A 99 4.60 -24.65 17.60
CA GLU A 99 3.94 -25.75 18.27
C GLU A 99 4.43 -25.87 19.73
N ILE A 100 3.49 -25.91 20.66
CA ILE A 100 3.77 -26.19 22.09
C ILE A 100 3.74 -27.70 22.36
N GLU A 101 3.16 -28.50 21.46
CA GLU A 101 2.67 -29.87 21.75
C GLU A 101 3.49 -31.03 21.16
N LYS A 102 4.80 -30.89 20.94
CA LYS A 102 5.60 -32.07 20.52
C LYS A 102 5.93 -33.00 21.68
#